data_AF-A0A5M8P522-F1
#
_entry.id   AF-A0A5M8P522-F1
#
_cell.length_a   1.000
_cell.length_b   1.000
_cell.length_c   1.000
_cell.angle_alpha   90.00
_cell.angle_beta   90.00
_cell.angle_gamma   90.00
#
_symmetry.space_group_name_H-M   'P 1'
#
loop_
_entity.id
_entity.type
_entity.pdbx_description
1 polymer ?
#
loop_
_entity_poly.entity_id
_entity_poly.type
_entity_poly.pdbx_seq_one_letter_code
_entity_poly.pdbx_strand_id
1 'polypeptide(L)'
;MKVIKLKIIWLLFLCCIICDCTAQEPIHEIKDFYMTYTSNILSDNFSNDALKKKYLTPNLIAKIDRMGASTDTDPIIRAQDFRADIIETLGVNHLGKNWYMVSYIWDADTTNIPVRINKTEKQYKIDYITPPWNGSLYGDSLLFDHPVQQPIDASSPLSLLKTFYVAYTMEYCSTPQNLMHQLAILRAKYLTPNALSQFEAAANEYKLDGHKGYDLLVADFDFDRLWLPSMTYTQLDADTYQIAYTKWEITCTIMLCVTKQGSEYRIDSIKIGKVN
;
A
#
# COMPACT_ATOMS: atom_id res chain seq x y z
N MET A 1 -0.12 9.70 57.39
CA MET A 1 0.40 9.99 56.04
C MET A 1 1.38 8.92 55.50
N LYS A 2 1.16 7.61 55.78
CA LYS A 2 1.99 6.50 55.26
C LYS A 2 1.19 5.43 54.47
N VAL A 3 -0.14 5.42 54.57
CA VAL A 3 -1.01 4.40 53.94
C VAL A 3 -1.35 4.74 52.47
N ILE A 4 -1.26 6.00 52.08
CA ILE A 4 -1.58 6.46 50.71
C ILE A 4 -0.45 6.12 49.72
N LYS A 5 0.82 6.13 50.15
CA LYS A 5 1.97 5.80 49.29
C LYS A 5 2.03 4.31 48.90
N LEU A 6 1.52 3.41 49.74
CA LEU A 6 1.55 1.97 49.47
C LEU A 6 0.48 1.56 48.45
N LYS A 7 -0.70 2.21 48.44
CA LYS A 7 -1.76 1.92 47.46
C LYS A 7 -1.41 2.36 46.03
N ILE A 8 -0.64 3.44 45.87
CA ILE A 8 -0.22 3.94 44.55
C ILE A 8 0.83 3.00 43.91
N ILE A 9 1.71 2.38 44.71
CA ILE A 9 2.71 1.43 44.23
C ILE A 9 2.05 0.14 43.72
N TRP A 10 1.01 -0.35 44.39
CA TRP A 10 0.24 -1.52 43.92
C TRP A 10 -0.57 -1.22 42.65
N LEU A 11 -1.09 0.00 42.49
CA LEU A 11 -1.82 0.41 41.28
C LEU A 11 -0.90 0.54 40.06
N LEU A 12 0.33 1.03 40.24
CA LEU A 12 1.35 1.12 39.20
C LEU A 12 1.89 -0.26 38.80
N PHE A 13 2.08 -1.18 39.75
CA PHE A 13 2.51 -2.55 39.45
C PHE A 13 1.43 -3.35 38.70
N LEU A 14 0.15 -3.15 39.04
CA LEU A 14 -0.96 -3.79 38.33
C LEU A 14 -1.10 -3.23 36.90
N CYS A 15 -0.83 -1.94 36.68
CA CYS A 15 -0.90 -1.31 35.36
C CYS A 15 0.22 -1.78 34.41
N CYS A 16 1.44 -2.03 34.93
CA CYS A 16 2.54 -2.60 34.14
C CYS A 16 2.30 -4.07 33.76
N ILE A 17 1.79 -4.89 34.69
CA ILE A 17 1.52 -6.32 34.42
C ILE A 17 0.36 -6.52 33.43
N ILE A 18 -0.65 -5.64 33.44
CA ILE A 18 -1.77 -5.68 32.47
C ILE A 18 -1.31 -5.24 31.07
N CYS A 19 -0.40 -4.27 30.98
CA CYS A 19 0.09 -3.74 29.69
C CYS A 19 0.92 -4.78 28.91
N ASP A 20 1.72 -5.60 29.60
CA ASP A 20 2.56 -6.63 28.97
C ASP A 20 1.76 -7.85 28.48
N CYS A 21 0.64 -8.19 29.14
CA CYS A 21 -0.18 -9.36 28.78
C CYS A 21 -0.92 -9.16 27.44
N THR A 22 -1.36 -7.94 27.12
CA THR A 22 -2.19 -7.68 25.93
C THR A 22 -1.42 -7.66 24.60
N ALA A 23 -0.12 -7.39 24.63
CA ALA A 23 0.72 -7.36 23.41
C ALA A 23 1.28 -8.74 23.04
N GLN A 24 1.32 -9.69 23.99
CA GLN A 24 1.97 -10.98 23.81
C GLN A 24 1.26 -11.89 22.80
N GLU A 25 -0.08 -11.90 22.81
CA GLU A 25 -0.89 -12.70 21.87
C GLU A 25 -0.69 -12.23 20.42
N PRO A 26 -0.82 -10.93 20.08
CA PRO A 26 -0.47 -10.42 18.75
C PRO A 26 0.99 -10.68 18.32
N ILE A 27 1.96 -10.54 19.23
CA ILE A 27 3.37 -10.84 18.94
C ILE A 27 3.54 -12.29 18.50
N HIS A 28 2.89 -13.23 19.22
CA HIS A 28 2.93 -14.64 18.88
C HIS A 28 2.31 -14.91 17.52
N GLU A 29 1.12 -14.36 17.22
CA GLU A 29 0.45 -14.52 15.94
C GLU A 29 1.28 -13.99 14.75
N ILE A 30 1.90 -12.82 14.92
CA ILE A 30 2.80 -12.26 13.89
C ILE A 30 4.03 -13.15 13.72
N LYS A 31 4.67 -13.56 14.83
CA LYS A 31 5.88 -14.38 14.78
C LYS A 31 5.61 -15.74 14.13
N ASP A 32 4.50 -16.38 14.47
CA ASP A 32 4.09 -17.66 13.89
C ASP A 32 3.84 -17.54 12.40
N PHE A 33 3.16 -16.47 11.96
CA PHE A 33 2.97 -16.18 10.54
C PHE A 33 4.30 -16.06 9.83
N TYR A 34 5.19 -15.19 10.31
CA TYR A 34 6.46 -14.91 9.65
C TYR A 34 7.39 -16.12 9.62
N MET A 35 7.55 -16.84 10.74
CA MET A 35 8.36 -18.06 10.80
C MET A 35 7.85 -19.12 9.83
N THR A 36 6.53 -19.34 9.78
CA THR A 36 5.92 -20.30 8.84
C THR A 36 6.09 -19.83 7.40
N TYR A 37 5.86 -18.54 7.13
CA TYR A 37 5.97 -17.94 5.80
C TYR A 37 7.38 -18.10 5.22
N THR A 38 8.41 -17.76 6.01
CA THR A 38 9.82 -17.88 5.60
C THR A 38 10.26 -19.34 5.50
N SER A 39 9.75 -20.23 6.35
CA SER A 39 10.04 -21.66 6.26
C SER A 39 9.47 -22.26 4.97
N ASN A 40 8.25 -21.88 4.59
CA ASN A 40 7.63 -22.31 3.35
C ASN A 40 8.40 -21.83 2.11
N ILE A 41 9.00 -20.63 2.15
CA ILE A 41 9.86 -20.14 1.05
C ILE A 41 11.03 -21.09 0.79
N LEU A 42 11.58 -21.71 1.82
CA LEU A 42 12.71 -22.64 1.71
C LEU A 42 12.30 -24.04 1.21
N SER A 43 11.07 -24.47 1.46
CA SER A 43 10.63 -25.85 1.20
C SER A 43 9.71 -26.00 -0.01
N ASP A 44 8.70 -25.13 -0.16
CA ASP A 44 7.76 -25.08 -1.29
C ASP A 44 6.84 -23.83 -1.18
N ASN A 45 6.94 -22.94 -2.17
CA ASN A 45 6.20 -21.66 -2.22
C ASN A 45 4.67 -21.83 -2.34
N PHE A 46 4.14 -22.96 -2.82
CA PHE A 46 2.69 -23.15 -2.98
C PHE A 46 1.92 -23.12 -1.64
N SER A 47 2.61 -23.30 -0.51
CA SER A 47 2.03 -23.32 0.83
C SER A 47 1.61 -21.93 1.36
N ASN A 48 2.13 -20.84 0.78
CA ASN A 48 1.97 -19.50 1.35
C ASN A 48 0.64 -18.81 1.01
N ASP A 49 -0.10 -19.25 -0.01
CA ASP A 49 -1.40 -18.65 -0.33
C ASP A 49 -2.48 -18.91 0.72
N ALA A 50 -2.52 -20.15 1.23
CA ALA A 50 -3.42 -20.50 2.33
C ALA A 50 -3.02 -19.78 3.62
N LEU A 51 -1.71 -19.66 3.88
CA LEU A 51 -1.16 -18.95 5.03
C LEU A 51 -1.52 -17.46 5.00
N LYS A 52 -1.32 -16.78 3.85
CA LYS A 52 -1.73 -15.39 3.65
C LYS A 52 -3.22 -15.21 3.94
N LYS A 53 -4.09 -16.08 3.41
CA LYS A 53 -5.55 -16.01 3.68
C LYS A 53 -5.92 -16.21 5.16
N LYS A 54 -5.15 -17.03 5.87
CA LYS A 54 -5.31 -17.22 7.33
C LYS A 54 -4.93 -15.95 8.08
N TYR A 55 -3.73 -15.42 7.88
CA TYR A 55 -3.18 -14.37 8.75
C TYR A 55 -3.41 -12.94 8.27
N LEU A 56 -3.63 -12.72 6.98
CA LEU A 56 -3.78 -11.38 6.39
C LEU A 56 -5.25 -11.07 6.08
N THR A 57 -5.59 -9.79 6.02
CA THR A 57 -6.88 -9.35 5.47
C THR A 57 -6.90 -9.44 3.95
N PRO A 58 -8.07 -9.66 3.31
CA PRO A 58 -8.17 -9.68 1.85
C PRO A 58 -7.69 -8.38 1.18
N ASN A 59 -7.94 -7.23 1.82
CA ASN A 59 -7.47 -5.92 1.38
C ASN A 59 -5.93 -5.87 1.33
N LEU A 60 -5.26 -6.34 2.39
CA LEU A 60 -3.80 -6.38 2.45
C LEU A 60 -3.22 -7.34 1.41
N ILE A 61 -3.79 -8.53 1.24
CA ILE A 61 -3.33 -9.50 0.22
C ILE A 61 -3.34 -8.84 -1.17
N ALA A 62 -4.45 -8.19 -1.53
CA ALA A 62 -4.55 -7.50 -2.82
C ALA A 62 -3.53 -6.37 -2.98
N LYS A 63 -3.12 -5.71 -1.87
CA LYS A 63 -2.08 -4.68 -1.90
C LYS A 63 -0.67 -5.27 -2.04
N ILE A 64 -0.38 -6.38 -1.35
CA ILE A 64 0.93 -7.05 -1.41
C ILE A 64 1.31 -7.42 -2.84
N ASP A 65 0.37 -7.98 -3.61
CA ASP A 65 0.64 -8.34 -5.01
C ASP A 65 1.06 -7.13 -5.86
N ARG A 66 0.48 -5.95 -5.60
CA ARG A 66 0.81 -4.71 -6.30
C ARG A 66 2.14 -4.12 -5.85
N MET A 67 2.39 -4.10 -4.53
CA MET A 67 3.69 -3.68 -3.98
C MET A 67 4.83 -4.54 -4.51
N GLY A 68 4.60 -5.86 -4.64
CA GLY A 68 5.59 -6.77 -5.19
C GLY A 68 5.88 -6.50 -6.66
N ALA A 69 4.84 -6.27 -7.47
CA ALA A 69 5.03 -5.89 -8.87
C ALA A 69 5.72 -4.52 -9.06
N SER A 70 5.58 -3.59 -8.11
CA SER A 70 6.23 -2.28 -8.13
C SER A 70 7.72 -2.33 -7.72
N THR A 71 8.12 -3.32 -6.92
CA THR A 71 9.45 -3.39 -6.31
C THR A 71 10.29 -4.59 -6.75
N ASP A 72 9.71 -5.54 -7.49
CA ASP A 72 10.32 -6.82 -7.87
C ASP A 72 10.86 -7.63 -6.67
N THR A 73 10.20 -7.48 -5.51
CA THR A 73 10.52 -8.19 -4.26
C THR A 73 9.24 -8.62 -3.56
N ASP A 74 9.32 -9.56 -2.61
CA ASP A 74 8.21 -9.89 -1.73
C ASP A 74 8.08 -8.82 -0.63
N PRO A 75 7.00 -8.03 -0.57
CA PRO A 75 6.84 -6.96 0.42
C PRO A 75 6.70 -7.44 1.86
N ILE A 76 6.30 -8.71 2.09
CA ILE A 76 6.15 -9.28 3.42
C ILE A 76 7.52 -9.40 4.09
N ILE A 77 8.53 -9.85 3.33
CA ILE A 77 9.90 -10.06 3.81
C ILE A 77 10.91 -9.01 3.32
N ARG A 78 10.53 -8.17 2.36
CA ARG A 78 11.39 -7.17 1.68
C ARG A 78 12.63 -7.75 1.03
N ALA A 79 12.50 -8.92 0.41
CA ALA A 79 13.57 -9.63 -0.29
C ALA A 79 12.99 -10.47 -1.44
N GLN A 80 13.86 -10.91 -2.35
CA GLN A 80 13.48 -11.86 -3.41
C GLN A 80 13.48 -13.30 -2.91
N ASP A 81 14.39 -13.61 -2.00
CA ASP A 81 14.61 -14.93 -1.43
C ASP A 81 14.84 -14.84 0.09
N PHE A 82 15.00 -15.99 0.72
CA PHE A 82 15.28 -16.11 2.14
C PHE A 82 16.25 -17.26 2.40
N ARG A 83 16.97 -17.20 3.54
CA ARG A 83 17.89 -18.25 3.97
C ARG A 83 17.54 -18.78 5.36
N ALA A 84 17.90 -20.03 5.63
CA ALA A 84 17.56 -20.71 6.88
C ALA A 84 18.14 -20.02 8.12
N ASP A 85 19.38 -19.55 8.05
CA ASP A 85 20.08 -18.89 9.16
C ASP A 85 19.43 -17.54 9.55
N ILE A 86 18.73 -16.91 8.61
CA ILE A 86 18.04 -15.64 8.85
C ILE A 86 16.77 -15.83 9.69
N ILE A 87 16.10 -16.99 9.57
CA ILE A 87 14.87 -17.30 10.32
C ILE A 87 15.13 -17.23 11.83
N GLU A 88 16.30 -17.66 12.29
CA GLU A 88 16.68 -17.66 13.71
C GLU A 88 16.78 -16.24 14.30
N THR A 89 17.00 -15.23 13.45
CA THR A 89 17.11 -13.83 13.85
C THR A 89 15.76 -13.10 13.89
N LEU A 90 14.67 -13.79 13.51
CA LEU A 90 13.36 -13.18 13.38
C LEU A 90 12.79 -12.75 14.74
N GLY A 91 12.64 -11.44 14.90
CA GLY A 91 12.09 -10.77 16.07
C GLY A 91 10.79 -10.05 15.76
N VAL A 92 9.94 -9.91 16.78
CA VAL A 92 8.73 -9.08 16.72
C VAL A 92 8.66 -8.25 17.99
N ASN A 93 8.58 -6.92 17.84
CA ASN A 93 8.51 -5.97 18.95
C ASN A 93 7.25 -5.10 18.83
N HIS A 94 6.60 -4.79 19.95
CA HIS A 94 5.47 -3.85 19.96
C HIS A 94 5.95 -2.41 19.78
N LEU A 95 5.29 -1.66 18.90
CA LEU A 95 5.61 -0.25 18.61
C LEU A 95 4.61 0.75 19.24
N GLY A 96 3.50 0.23 19.78
CA GLY A 96 2.39 1.02 20.33
C GLY A 96 1.09 0.84 19.54
N LYS A 97 -0.04 0.96 20.24
CA LYS A 97 -1.38 0.64 19.70
C LYS A 97 -1.37 -0.76 19.04
N ASN A 98 -1.76 -0.83 17.77
CA ASN A 98 -1.87 -2.06 17.00
C ASN A 98 -0.67 -2.29 16.07
N TRP A 99 0.42 -1.56 16.27
CA TRP A 99 1.62 -1.61 15.43
C TRP A 99 2.74 -2.41 16.08
N TYR A 100 3.43 -3.20 15.25
CA TYR A 100 4.52 -4.07 15.62
C TYR A 100 5.64 -3.96 14.58
N MET A 101 6.88 -4.11 15.01
CA MET A 101 8.05 -4.21 14.14
C MET A 101 8.42 -5.67 14.00
N VAL A 102 8.40 -6.18 12.78
CA VAL A 102 9.07 -7.44 12.43
C VAL A 102 10.48 -7.11 11.99
N SER A 103 11.47 -7.84 12.50
CA SER A 103 12.87 -7.61 12.13
C SER A 103 13.64 -8.90 11.95
N TYR A 104 14.61 -8.90 11.03
CA TYR A 104 15.59 -9.97 10.88
C TYR A 104 16.93 -9.37 10.44
N ILE A 105 18.01 -10.14 10.58
CA ILE A 105 19.37 -9.71 10.23
C ILE A 105 19.82 -10.41 8.96
N TRP A 106 20.19 -9.64 7.93
CA TRP A 106 20.76 -10.13 6.69
C TRP A 106 22.18 -9.57 6.55
N ASP A 107 23.20 -10.44 6.57
CA ASP A 107 24.62 -10.06 6.41
C ASP A 107 25.04 -8.81 7.23
N ALA A 108 24.59 -8.75 8.49
CA ALA A 108 24.78 -7.68 9.49
C ALA A 108 23.84 -6.45 9.40
N ASP A 109 23.06 -6.31 8.34
CA ASP A 109 22.02 -5.28 8.25
C ASP A 109 20.71 -5.76 8.86
N THR A 110 20.03 -4.87 9.58
CA THR A 110 18.70 -5.17 10.15
C THR A 110 17.62 -4.72 9.17
N THR A 111 16.84 -5.68 8.67
CA THR A 111 15.60 -5.38 7.96
C THR A 111 14.50 -5.14 8.98
N ASN A 112 13.77 -4.03 8.82
CA ASN A 112 12.67 -3.62 9.69
C ASN A 112 11.38 -3.49 8.87
N ILE A 113 10.35 -4.24 9.24
CA ILE A 113 9.06 -4.31 8.55
C ILE A 113 7.95 -3.98 9.55
N PRO A 114 7.48 -2.72 9.58
CA PRO A 114 6.37 -2.35 10.44
C PRO A 114 5.05 -2.91 9.92
N VAL A 115 4.31 -3.59 10.79
CA VAL A 115 3.03 -4.23 10.51
C VAL A 115 1.96 -3.75 11.49
N ARG A 116 0.71 -3.70 11.03
CA ARG A 116 -0.47 -3.47 11.87
C ARG A 116 -1.29 -4.74 11.94
N ILE A 117 -1.75 -5.08 13.14
CA ILE A 117 -2.59 -6.25 13.39
C ILE A 117 -3.84 -5.84 14.16
N ASN A 118 -5.00 -6.31 13.70
CA ASN A 118 -6.28 -6.02 14.34
C ASN A 118 -6.99 -7.33 14.70
N LYS A 119 -7.73 -7.31 15.82
CA LYS A 119 -8.58 -8.43 16.23
C LYS A 119 -9.92 -8.34 15.50
N THR A 120 -10.19 -9.32 14.64
CA THR A 120 -11.54 -9.55 14.12
C THR A 120 -12.34 -10.41 15.11
N GLU A 121 -13.64 -10.58 14.91
CA GLU A 121 -14.49 -11.45 15.76
C GLU A 121 -13.94 -12.87 15.92
N LYS A 122 -13.17 -13.37 14.95
CA LYS A 122 -12.70 -14.76 14.89
C LYS A 122 -11.24 -14.95 15.30
N GLN A 123 -10.37 -13.98 15.03
CA GLN A 123 -8.92 -14.07 15.22
C GLN A 123 -8.23 -12.74 14.93
N TYR A 124 -6.96 -12.64 15.28
CA TYR A 124 -6.11 -11.55 14.79
C TYR A 124 -5.82 -11.71 13.30
N LYS A 125 -5.73 -10.57 12.61
CA LYS A 125 -5.27 -10.49 11.23
C LYS A 125 -4.38 -9.28 11.04
N ILE A 126 -3.25 -9.49 10.36
CA ILE A 126 -2.41 -8.40 9.87
C ILE A 126 -3.20 -7.73 8.75
N ASP A 127 -3.43 -6.43 8.90
CA ASP A 127 -4.26 -5.68 7.97
C ASP A 127 -3.53 -4.51 7.32
N TYR A 128 -2.28 -4.27 7.71
CA TYR A 128 -1.38 -3.38 7.01
C TYR A 128 0.07 -3.85 7.16
N ILE A 129 0.83 -3.79 6.07
CA ILE A 129 2.29 -3.88 6.07
C ILE A 129 2.78 -2.58 5.45
N THR A 130 3.73 -1.92 6.12
CA THR A 130 4.32 -0.69 5.59
C THR A 130 5.04 -1.00 4.29
N PRO A 131 4.68 -0.34 3.18
CA PRO A 131 5.33 -0.58 1.90
C PRO A 131 6.85 -0.43 1.96
N PRO A 132 7.63 -1.20 1.18
CA PRO A 132 9.10 -1.19 1.25
C PRO A 132 9.70 0.22 1.13
N TRP A 133 9.13 1.04 0.27
CA TRP A 133 9.56 2.42 0.03
C TRP A 133 9.33 3.40 1.18
N ASN A 134 8.49 3.05 2.16
CA ASN A 134 8.29 3.85 3.37
C ASN A 134 9.22 3.39 4.51
N GLY A 135 10.11 2.42 4.27
CA GLY A 135 11.11 1.97 5.23
C GLY A 135 10.49 1.53 6.55
N SER A 136 10.95 2.13 7.65
CA SER A 136 10.50 1.78 9.00
C SER A 136 9.37 2.66 9.54
N LEU A 137 8.73 3.48 8.68
CA LEU A 137 7.62 4.33 9.11
C LEU A 137 6.44 3.48 9.61
N TYR A 138 5.77 3.94 10.67
CA TYR A 138 4.61 3.27 11.22
C TYR A 138 3.63 4.28 11.83
N GLY A 139 2.41 3.83 12.08
CA GLY A 139 1.39 4.61 12.77
C GLY A 139 0.20 4.95 11.89
N ASP A 140 -0.87 5.39 12.56
CA ASP A 140 -2.19 5.50 11.93
C ASP A 140 -2.27 6.60 10.86
N SER A 141 -1.29 7.50 10.80
CA SER A 141 -1.17 8.50 9.72
C SER A 141 -0.92 7.90 8.34
N LEU A 142 -0.41 6.66 8.29
CA LEU A 142 -0.21 5.91 7.04
C LEU A 142 -1.52 5.35 6.47
N LEU A 143 -2.61 5.42 7.23
CA LEU A 143 -3.87 4.77 6.93
C LEU A 143 -4.84 5.78 6.36
N PHE A 144 -5.59 5.41 5.33
CA PHE A 144 -6.57 6.28 4.71
C PHE A 144 -7.99 5.78 5.01
N ASP A 145 -8.37 5.90 6.27
CA ASP A 145 -9.68 5.42 6.73
C ASP A 145 -10.78 6.41 6.31
N HIS A 146 -11.85 5.88 5.71
CA HIS A 146 -13.06 6.61 5.31
C HIS A 146 -12.83 7.82 4.39
N PRO A 147 -12.29 7.61 3.18
CA PRO A 147 -12.24 8.67 2.17
C PRO A 147 -13.63 9.24 1.89
N VAL A 148 -13.79 10.56 1.98
CA VAL A 148 -14.98 11.24 1.47
C VAL A 148 -14.84 11.34 -0.04
N GLN A 149 -15.66 10.57 -0.78
CA GLN A 149 -15.68 10.67 -2.23
C GLN A 149 -16.16 12.06 -2.65
N GLN A 150 -15.35 12.72 -3.48
CA GLN A 150 -15.70 14.00 -4.08
C GLN A 150 -16.24 13.78 -5.49
N PRO A 151 -17.25 14.55 -5.92
CA PRO A 151 -17.72 14.48 -7.30
C PRO A 151 -16.61 14.92 -8.26
N ILE A 152 -16.50 14.21 -9.38
CA ILE A 152 -15.58 14.58 -10.46
C ILE A 152 -16.23 15.67 -11.31
N ASP A 153 -15.57 16.82 -11.39
CA ASP A 153 -16.00 17.99 -12.15
C ASP A 153 -15.40 17.95 -13.57
N ALA A 154 -16.18 17.53 -14.54
CA ALA A 154 -15.77 17.45 -15.94
C ALA A 154 -16.07 18.73 -16.75
N SER A 155 -16.35 19.87 -16.10
CA SER A 155 -16.74 21.12 -16.78
C SER A 155 -15.58 21.85 -17.44
N SER A 156 -14.34 21.61 -17.00
CA SER A 156 -13.11 22.14 -17.60
C SER A 156 -12.01 21.07 -17.57
N PRO A 157 -10.98 21.16 -18.43
CA PRO A 157 -9.89 20.18 -18.43
C PRO A 157 -9.17 20.08 -17.08
N LEU A 158 -8.83 21.22 -16.47
CA LEU A 158 -8.08 21.21 -15.21
C LEU A 158 -8.95 20.75 -14.03
N SER A 159 -10.24 21.12 -14.01
CA SER A 159 -11.20 20.58 -13.03
C SER A 159 -11.30 19.07 -13.15
N LEU A 160 -11.43 18.56 -14.38
CA LEU A 160 -11.53 17.12 -14.65
C LEU A 160 -10.31 16.43 -14.09
N LEU A 161 -9.11 16.85 -14.48
CA LEU A 161 -7.88 16.18 -14.11
C LEU A 161 -7.67 16.19 -12.59
N LYS A 162 -7.86 17.33 -11.93
CA LYS A 162 -7.69 17.42 -10.47
C LYS A 162 -8.67 16.51 -9.73
N THR A 163 -9.96 16.62 -10.04
CA THR A 163 -10.99 15.87 -9.31
C THR A 163 -10.99 14.38 -9.67
N PHE A 164 -10.69 14.03 -10.93
CA PHE A 164 -10.46 12.66 -11.37
C PHE A 164 -9.30 12.03 -10.61
N TYR A 165 -8.12 12.66 -10.58
CA TYR A 165 -6.95 12.09 -9.90
C TYR A 165 -7.13 12.00 -8.39
N VAL A 166 -7.83 12.95 -7.76
CA VAL A 166 -8.23 12.83 -6.35
C VAL A 166 -9.07 11.57 -6.16
N ALA A 167 -10.15 11.39 -6.93
CA ALA A 167 -10.98 10.19 -6.82
C ALA A 167 -10.19 8.90 -7.10
N TYR A 168 -9.36 8.90 -8.15
CA TYR A 168 -8.60 7.74 -8.61
C TYR A 168 -7.55 7.28 -7.59
N THR A 169 -6.75 8.22 -7.07
CA THR A 169 -5.69 7.92 -6.10
C THR A 169 -6.25 7.63 -4.70
N MET A 170 -7.40 8.19 -4.34
CA MET A 170 -8.09 7.86 -3.09
C MET A 170 -8.52 6.39 -3.05
N GLU A 171 -8.88 5.77 -4.18
CA GLU A 171 -9.17 4.34 -4.20
C GLU A 171 -7.93 3.50 -3.90
N TYR A 172 -6.75 3.86 -4.41
CA TYR A 172 -5.49 3.20 -4.02
C TYR A 172 -5.24 3.32 -2.51
N CYS A 173 -5.40 4.53 -1.97
CA CYS A 173 -5.13 4.84 -0.58
C CYS A 173 -6.06 4.11 0.40
N SER A 174 -7.33 3.89 0.02
CA SER A 174 -8.31 3.16 0.83
C SER A 174 -8.09 1.63 0.81
N THR A 175 -7.23 1.13 -0.07
CA THR A 175 -6.80 -0.27 -0.18
C THR A 175 -7.94 -1.31 -0.28
N PRO A 176 -8.99 -1.07 -1.09
CA PRO A 176 -10.11 -1.99 -1.16
C PRO A 176 -9.72 -3.27 -1.91
N GLN A 177 -10.25 -4.42 -1.49
CA GLN A 177 -10.02 -5.70 -2.18
C GLN A 177 -10.39 -5.65 -3.67
N ASN A 178 -11.42 -4.87 -4.04
CA ASN A 178 -11.91 -4.73 -5.42
C ASN A 178 -11.37 -3.48 -6.14
N LEU A 179 -10.21 -2.95 -5.73
CA LEU A 179 -9.59 -1.75 -6.30
C LEU A 179 -9.63 -1.72 -7.83
N MET A 180 -9.16 -2.77 -8.50
CA MET A 180 -9.08 -2.81 -9.97
C MET A 180 -10.44 -2.60 -10.65
N HIS A 181 -11.52 -3.09 -10.05
CA HIS A 181 -12.87 -2.90 -10.55
C HIS A 181 -13.35 -1.46 -10.34
N GLN A 182 -13.06 -0.86 -9.18
CA GLN A 182 -13.42 0.54 -8.90
C GLN A 182 -12.69 1.50 -9.86
N LEU A 183 -11.39 1.28 -10.07
CA LEU A 183 -10.62 2.06 -11.03
C LEU A 183 -11.11 1.85 -12.48
N ALA A 184 -11.54 0.64 -12.84
CA ALA A 184 -12.11 0.36 -14.16
C ALA A 184 -13.41 1.15 -14.41
N ILE A 185 -14.26 1.33 -13.40
CA ILE A 185 -15.47 2.17 -13.50
C ILE A 185 -15.08 3.63 -13.79
N LEU A 186 -14.09 4.16 -13.07
CA LEU A 186 -13.59 5.52 -13.30
C LEU A 186 -13.02 5.66 -14.71
N ARG A 187 -12.20 4.71 -15.17
CA ARG A 187 -11.65 4.70 -16.52
C ARG A 187 -12.74 4.67 -17.59
N ALA A 188 -13.68 3.74 -17.49
CA ALA A 188 -14.78 3.62 -18.44
C ALA A 188 -15.63 4.90 -18.52
N LYS A 189 -15.76 5.63 -17.41
CA LYS A 189 -16.55 6.87 -17.36
C LYS A 189 -15.81 8.09 -17.87
N TYR A 190 -14.50 8.22 -17.68
CA TYR A 190 -13.77 9.48 -17.93
C TYR A 190 -12.67 9.43 -19.01
N LEU A 191 -12.31 8.23 -19.48
CA LEU A 191 -11.41 8.08 -20.63
C LEU A 191 -12.22 7.94 -21.93
N THR A 192 -11.62 8.37 -23.03
CA THR A 192 -12.12 8.06 -24.38
C THR A 192 -11.69 6.65 -24.80
N PRO A 193 -12.28 6.07 -25.87
CA PRO A 193 -11.81 4.79 -26.41
C PRO A 193 -10.32 4.77 -26.78
N ASN A 194 -9.77 5.91 -27.22
CA ASN A 194 -8.35 6.04 -27.53
C ASN A 194 -7.48 5.89 -26.27
N ALA A 195 -7.80 6.63 -25.20
CA ALA A 195 -7.08 6.52 -23.93
C ALA A 195 -7.22 5.13 -23.29
N LEU A 196 -8.42 4.51 -23.38
CA LEU A 196 -8.62 3.13 -22.90
C LEU A 196 -7.74 2.13 -23.65
N SER A 197 -7.63 2.25 -24.97
CA SER A 197 -6.75 1.39 -25.77
C SER A 197 -5.28 1.55 -25.39
N GLN A 198 -4.82 2.79 -25.13
CA GLN A 198 -3.46 3.06 -24.66
C GLN A 198 -3.21 2.46 -23.27
N PHE A 199 -4.18 2.60 -22.35
CA PHE A 199 -4.12 1.98 -21.03
C PHE A 199 -3.98 0.45 -21.13
N GLU A 200 -4.83 -0.19 -21.94
CA GLU A 200 -4.83 -1.64 -22.14
C GLU A 200 -3.53 -2.12 -22.79
N ALA A 201 -3.00 -1.38 -23.77
CA ALA A 201 -1.73 -1.71 -24.41
C ALA A 201 -0.58 -1.73 -23.38
N ALA A 202 -0.48 -0.69 -22.56
CA ALA A 202 0.54 -0.62 -21.51
C ALA A 202 0.36 -1.73 -20.46
N ALA A 203 -0.87 -1.96 -19.99
CA ALA A 203 -1.13 -3.04 -19.03
C ALA A 203 -0.80 -4.44 -19.58
N ASN A 204 -0.96 -4.65 -20.90
CA ASN A 204 -0.62 -5.90 -21.55
C ASN A 204 0.89 -6.09 -21.76
N GLU A 205 1.64 -5.01 -21.96
CA GLU A 205 3.11 -5.06 -22.09
C GLU A 205 3.76 -5.66 -20.83
N TYR A 206 3.48 -5.10 -19.67
CA TYR A 206 4.00 -5.61 -18.39
C TYR A 206 3.50 -7.02 -18.06
N LYS A 207 2.32 -7.39 -18.55
CA LYS A 207 1.79 -8.75 -18.38
C LYS A 207 2.64 -9.79 -19.11
N LEU A 208 3.31 -9.43 -20.21
CA LEU A 208 4.25 -10.31 -20.91
C LEU A 208 5.47 -10.63 -20.05
N ASP A 209 5.87 -9.69 -19.20
CA ASP A 209 6.97 -9.85 -18.23
C ASP A 209 6.52 -10.51 -16.92
N GLY A 210 5.28 -10.97 -16.84
CA GLY A 210 4.71 -11.64 -15.67
C GLY A 210 4.10 -10.70 -14.62
N HIS A 211 4.22 -9.39 -14.79
CA HIS A 211 3.67 -8.38 -13.88
C HIS A 211 2.24 -8.00 -14.29
N LYS A 212 1.28 -8.18 -13.40
CA LYS A 212 -0.13 -7.82 -13.65
C LYS A 212 -0.50 -6.55 -12.91
N GLY A 213 -1.37 -5.76 -13.52
CA GLY A 213 -1.97 -4.59 -12.87
C GLY A 213 -1.16 -3.30 -13.00
N TYR A 214 -0.26 -3.21 -13.98
CA TYR A 214 0.35 -1.93 -14.34
C TYR A 214 -0.74 -0.93 -14.70
N ASP A 215 -0.69 0.25 -14.08
CA ASP A 215 -1.69 1.29 -14.24
C ASP A 215 -1.04 2.53 -14.85
N LEU A 216 -1.37 2.77 -16.12
CA LEU A 216 -0.81 3.86 -16.92
C LEU A 216 -1.18 5.25 -16.36
N LEU A 217 -2.26 5.37 -15.60
CA LEU A 217 -2.70 6.65 -15.01
C LEU A 217 -1.92 7.00 -13.74
N VAL A 218 -1.22 6.04 -13.12
CA VAL A 218 -0.25 6.32 -12.05
C VAL A 218 1.18 5.96 -12.47
N ALA A 219 1.42 5.40 -13.65
CA ALA A 219 2.75 4.98 -14.12
C ALA A 219 3.45 3.99 -13.16
N ASP A 220 2.67 3.11 -12.53
CA ASP A 220 3.12 2.13 -11.54
C ASP A 220 2.06 1.04 -11.33
N PHE A 221 2.35 0.05 -10.49
CA PHE A 221 1.44 -1.00 -10.06
C PHE A 221 0.65 -0.64 -8.80
N ASP A 222 1.16 0.26 -7.96
CA ASP A 222 0.50 0.77 -6.76
C ASP A 222 0.67 2.30 -6.64
N PHE A 223 -0.13 2.92 -5.78
CA PHE A 223 0.00 4.34 -5.45
C PHE A 223 -0.10 4.55 -3.93
N ASP A 224 0.86 5.27 -3.35
CA ASP A 224 0.94 5.49 -1.91
C ASP A 224 0.32 6.83 -1.49
N ARG A 225 -0.38 6.83 -0.34
CA ARG A 225 -0.93 8.03 0.28
C ARG A 225 0.13 9.11 0.50
N LEU A 226 1.35 8.74 0.88
CA LEU A 226 2.43 9.68 1.14
C LEU A 226 2.93 10.39 -0.12
N TRP A 227 2.55 9.91 -1.32
CA TRP A 227 2.86 10.59 -2.58
C TRP A 227 1.85 11.69 -2.92
N LEU A 228 0.64 11.66 -2.35
CA LEU A 228 -0.42 12.66 -2.60
C LEU A 228 0.05 14.12 -2.45
N PRO A 229 0.79 14.51 -1.40
CA PRO A 229 1.19 15.91 -1.22
C PRO A 229 2.12 16.45 -2.31
N SER A 230 2.80 15.55 -3.06
CA SER A 230 3.71 15.92 -4.15
C SER A 230 3.00 16.10 -5.50
N MET A 231 1.70 15.77 -5.59
CA MET A 231 0.98 15.82 -6.86
C MET A 231 0.85 17.25 -7.39
N THR A 232 1.19 17.43 -8.66
CA THR A 232 1.09 18.70 -9.39
C THR A 232 0.34 18.52 -10.71
N TYR A 233 -0.27 19.62 -11.16
CA TYR A 233 -1.12 19.67 -12.34
C TYR A 233 -0.76 20.89 -13.17
N THR A 234 -0.09 20.69 -14.30
CA THR A 234 0.44 21.77 -15.14
C THR A 234 -0.18 21.70 -16.52
N GLN A 235 -0.73 22.80 -17.01
CA GLN A 235 -1.11 22.92 -18.42
C GLN A 235 0.13 23.24 -19.24
N LEU A 236 0.38 22.47 -20.30
CA LEU A 236 1.55 22.66 -21.16
C LEU A 236 1.19 23.38 -22.47
N ASP A 237 0.05 23.03 -23.05
CA ASP A 237 -0.54 23.72 -24.19
C ASP A 237 -2.09 23.69 -24.10
N ALA A 238 -2.78 23.91 -25.23
CA ALA A 238 -4.24 24.07 -25.23
C ALA A 238 -4.99 22.83 -24.70
N ASP A 239 -4.54 21.64 -25.07
CA ASP A 239 -5.21 20.37 -24.75
C ASP A 239 -4.33 19.40 -23.96
N THR A 240 -3.03 19.70 -23.81
CA THR A 240 -2.05 18.84 -23.14
C THR A 240 -1.71 19.35 -21.74
N TYR A 241 -1.73 18.41 -20.80
CA TYR A 241 -1.51 18.62 -19.38
C TYR A 241 -0.49 17.61 -18.86
N GLN A 242 0.26 18.00 -17.84
CA GLN A 242 1.17 17.14 -17.10
C GLN A 242 0.64 16.95 -15.69
N ILE A 243 0.54 15.70 -15.28
CA ILE A 243 0.40 15.26 -13.91
C ILE A 243 1.76 14.79 -13.47
N ALA A 244 2.26 15.30 -12.35
CA ALA A 244 3.52 14.81 -11.79
C ALA A 244 3.41 14.58 -10.30
N TYR A 245 4.13 13.59 -9.81
CA TYR A 245 4.23 13.28 -8.39
C TYR A 245 5.57 12.60 -8.12
N THR A 246 6.04 12.69 -6.88
CA THR A 246 7.29 12.07 -6.45
C THR A 246 6.97 10.76 -5.74
N LYS A 247 7.56 9.67 -6.23
CA LYS A 247 7.64 8.39 -5.53
C LYS A 247 9.09 8.07 -5.25
N TRP A 248 9.36 7.54 -4.07
CA TRP A 248 10.73 7.30 -3.60
C TRP A 248 11.49 8.63 -3.65
N GLU A 249 12.46 8.78 -4.54
CA GLU A 249 13.18 10.03 -4.81
C GLU A 249 13.11 10.42 -6.30
N ILE A 250 12.12 9.88 -7.03
CA ILE A 250 11.98 10.00 -8.47
C ILE A 250 10.66 10.72 -8.78
N THR A 251 10.72 11.72 -9.67
CA THR A 251 9.52 12.39 -10.16
C THR A 251 8.94 11.61 -11.33
N CYS A 252 7.74 11.05 -11.12
CA CYS A 252 6.93 10.47 -12.18
C CYS A 252 6.15 11.57 -12.89
N THR A 253 6.16 11.56 -14.22
CA THR A 253 5.40 12.50 -15.05
C THR A 253 4.50 11.75 -16.00
N ILE A 254 3.24 12.17 -16.08
CA ILE A 254 2.19 11.60 -16.93
C ILE A 254 1.60 12.72 -17.74
N MET A 255 1.70 12.59 -19.06
CA MET A 255 1.23 13.55 -20.04
C MET A 255 -0.14 13.12 -20.54
N LEU A 256 -1.11 14.02 -20.45
CA LEU A 256 -2.50 13.76 -20.76
C LEU A 256 -3.00 14.76 -21.79
N CYS A 257 -3.66 14.28 -22.85
CA CYS A 257 -4.49 15.17 -23.68
C CYS A 257 -5.94 15.06 -23.21
N VAL A 258 -6.65 16.18 -23.17
CA VAL A 258 -8.06 16.25 -22.76
C VAL A 258 -8.90 16.80 -23.91
N THR A 259 -9.98 16.11 -24.25
CA THR A 259 -10.90 16.51 -25.32
C THR A 259 -12.30 16.77 -24.79
N LYS A 260 -13.05 17.61 -25.50
CA LYS A 260 -14.45 17.92 -25.17
C LYS A 260 -15.39 16.94 -25.87
N GLN A 261 -16.27 16.29 -25.12
CA GLN A 261 -17.33 15.43 -25.64
C GLN A 261 -18.69 15.89 -25.10
N GLY A 262 -19.48 16.56 -25.96
CA GLY A 262 -20.72 17.21 -25.54
C GLY A 262 -20.44 18.37 -24.59
N SER A 263 -21.04 18.32 -23.40
CA SER A 263 -20.85 19.33 -22.35
C SER A 263 -19.69 19.05 -21.39
N GLU A 264 -19.05 17.89 -21.49
CA GLU A 264 -18.03 17.42 -20.54
C GLU A 264 -16.67 17.24 -21.24
N TYR A 265 -15.60 17.26 -20.44
CA TYR A 265 -14.25 16.89 -20.87
C TYR A 265 -13.92 15.45 -20.50
N ARG A 266 -13.05 14.82 -21.31
CA ARG A 266 -12.55 13.44 -21.10
C ARG A 266 -11.06 13.34 -21.40
N ILE A 267 -10.39 12.41 -20.73
CA ILE A 267 -8.97 12.09 -20.99
C ILE A 267 -8.90 11.31 -22.30
N ASP A 268 -8.22 11.87 -23.30
CA ASP A 268 -8.18 11.33 -24.65
C ASP A 268 -6.90 10.60 -25.00
N SER A 269 -5.77 11.01 -24.41
CA SER A 269 -4.53 10.25 -24.54
C SER A 269 -3.70 10.31 -23.26
N ILE A 270 -2.89 9.27 -23.04
CA ILE A 270 -2.02 9.10 -21.89
C ILE A 270 -0.63 8.69 -22.38
N LYS A 271 0.41 9.39 -21.93
CA LYS A 271 1.81 9.07 -22.21
C LYS A 271 2.64 9.24 -20.96
N ILE A 272 3.53 8.30 -20.67
CA ILE A 272 4.50 8.46 -19.58
C ILE A 272 5.64 9.34 -20.07
N GLY A 273 5.92 10.43 -19.34
CA GLY A 273 7.09 11.26 -19.61
C GLY A 273 8.36 10.52 -19.24
N LYS A 274 9.49 10.89 -19.85
CA LYS A 274 10.77 10.26 -19.53
C LYS A 274 11.09 10.52 -18.06
N VAL A 275 11.40 9.44 -17.34
CA VAL A 275 12.02 9.52 -16.01
C VAL A 275 13.39 10.15 -16.20
N ASN A 276 13.62 11.34 -15.63
CA ASN A 276 14.93 11.97 -15.56
C ASN A 276 15.64 11.55 -14.28
#